data_AF-A0A0D9P6Y2-F1
#
_entry.id   AF-A0A0D9P6Y2-F1
#
_cell.length_a   1.000
_cell.length_b   1.000
_cell.length_c   1.000
_cell.angle_alpha   90.00
_cell.angle_beta   90.00
_cell.angle_gamma   90.00
#
_symmetry.space_group_name_H-M   'P 1'
#
loop_
_entity.id
_entity.type
_entity.pdbx_description
1 polymer ?
#
loop_
_entity_poly.entity_id
_entity_poly.type
_entity_poly.pdbx_seq_one_letter_code
_entity_poly.pdbx_strand_id
1 'polypeptide(L)' 'MAKKAKARLINVRLISMAMTGFFYTFKRPRTAPLMGMMKYDPIVRKKVLFLETKKRSK' A
#
# COMPACT_ATOMS: atom_id res chain seq x y z
N MET A 1 0.47 33.77 -4.50
CA MET A 1 0.59 32.50 -5.26
C MET A 1 -0.23 31.43 -4.54
N ALA A 2 -1.23 30.82 -5.19
CA ALA A 2 -2.08 29.81 -4.56
C ALA A 2 -1.33 28.49 -4.38
N LYS A 3 -1.28 27.97 -3.16
CA LYS A 3 -0.63 26.69 -2.83
C LYS A 3 -1.46 25.55 -3.44
N LYS A 4 -0.88 24.79 -4.38
CA LYS A 4 -1.56 23.67 -5.05
C LYS A 4 -2.14 22.69 -4.04
N ALA A 5 -3.45 22.45 -4.10
CA ALA A 5 -4.12 21.51 -3.21
C ALA A 5 -3.61 20.08 -3.45
N LYS A 6 -3.33 19.38 -2.36
CA LYS A 6 -2.92 17.98 -2.38
C LYS A 6 -4.14 17.09 -2.65
N ALA A 7 -4.01 16.09 -3.53
CA ALA A 7 -5.09 15.15 -3.83
C ALA A 7 -5.60 14.43 -2.56
N ARG A 8 -6.92 14.20 -2.47
CA ARG A 8 -7.59 13.54 -1.34
C ARG A 8 -7.20 12.08 -1.19
N LEU A 9 -7.04 11.38 -2.32
CA LEU A 9 -6.63 9.97 -2.39
C LEU A 9 -5.15 9.85 -2.72
N ILE A 10 -4.49 8.85 -2.13
CA ILE A 10 -3.11 8.46 -2.40
C ILE A 10 -3.05 7.04 -2.93
N ASN A 11 -2.17 6.82 -3.91
CA ASN A 11 -1.80 5.50 -4.37
C ASN A 11 -0.77 4.91 -3.40
N VAL A 12 -1.04 3.71 -2.90
CA VAL A 12 -0.24 3.02 -1.89
C VAL A 12 0.12 1.63 -2.39
N ARG A 13 1.24 1.09 -1.90
CA ARG A 13 1.69 -0.26 -2.19
C ARG A 13 1.53 -1.10 -0.93
N LEU A 14 0.77 -2.18 -1.05
CA LEU A 14 0.64 -3.23 -0.04
C LEU A 14 1.67 -4.31 -0.35
N ILE A 15 2.68 -4.48 0.49
CA ILE A 15 3.77 -5.43 0.30
C ILE A 15 3.43 -6.74 1.02
N SER A 16 3.71 -7.87 0.38
CA SER A 16 3.58 -9.21 0.98
C SER A 16 4.53 -9.37 2.17
N MET A 17 4.01 -9.80 3.30
CA MET A 17 4.82 -10.12 4.50
C MET A 17 5.57 -11.44 4.37
N ALA A 18 5.34 -12.22 3.32
CA ALA A 18 6.12 -13.42 3.02
C ALA A 18 7.47 -13.12 2.34
N MET A 19 7.90 -11.85 2.32
CA MET A 19 9.20 -11.40 1.77
C MET A 19 9.46 -11.80 0.31
N THR A 20 8.41 -12.05 -0.48
CA THR A 20 8.50 -12.43 -1.89
C THR A 20 8.75 -11.26 -2.83
N GLY A 21 8.59 -10.04 -2.35
CA GLY A 21 8.63 -8.82 -3.18
C GLY A 21 7.35 -8.53 -3.97
N PHE A 22 6.35 -9.43 -3.93
CA PHE A 22 5.06 -9.17 -4.55
C PHE A 22 4.28 -8.07 -3.81
N PHE A 23 3.58 -7.23 -4.55
CA PHE A 23 2.79 -6.15 -3.98
C PHE A 23 1.51 -5.89 -4.78
N TYR A 24 0.51 -5.36 -4.10
CA TYR A 24 -0.68 -4.79 -4.73
C TYR A 24 -0.66 -3.27 -4.68
N THR A 25 -1.28 -2.64 -5.68
CA THR A 25 -1.54 -1.20 -5.69
C THR A 25 -2.96 -0.92 -5.24
N PHE A 26 -3.12 0.03 -4.32
CA PHE A 26 -4.41 0.44 -3.79
C PHE A 26 -4.51 1.96 -3.73
N LYS A 27 -5.75 2.46 -3.66
CA LYS A 27 -6.04 3.87 -3.39
C LYS A 27 -6.66 3.98 -2.01
N ARG A 28 -6.16 4.90 -1.19
CA ARG A 28 -6.78 5.23 0.11
C ARG A 28 -6.83 6.74 0.36
N PRO A 29 -7.76 7.23 1.20
CA PRO A 29 -7.71 8.62 1.68
C PRO A 29 -6.43 8.89 2.49
N ARG A 30 -5.87 10.10 2.35
CA ARG A 30 -4.67 10.51 3.11
C ARG A 30 -4.83 10.50 4.63
N THR A 31 -6.05 10.73 5.11
CA THR A 31 -6.39 10.80 6.54
C THR A 31 -6.65 9.43 7.15
N ALA A 32 -6.74 8.37 6.34
CA ALA A 32 -7.02 7.03 6.82
C ALA A 32 -5.78 6.40 7.49
N PRO A 33 -5.97 5.45 8.43
CA PRO A 33 -4.89 4.65 9.00
C PRO A 33 -4.26 3.71 7.95
N LEU A 34 -3.05 3.22 8.24
CA LEU A 34 -2.32 2.28 7.37
C LEU A 34 -3.17 1.04 7.10
N MET A 35 -3.08 0.55 5.86
CA MET A 35 -3.89 -0.56 5.41
C MET A 35 -3.16 -1.90 5.59
N GLY A 36 -3.86 -2.89 6.14
CA GLY A 36 -3.44 -4.28 6.21
C GLY A 36 -4.53 -5.18 5.66
N MET A 37 -4.18 -6.15 4.79
CA MET A 37 -5.15 -7.03 4.14
C MET A 37 -4.60 -8.45 3.99
N MET A 38 -5.43 -9.46 4.20
CA MET A 38 -5.11 -10.85 3.83
C MET A 38 -5.43 -11.07 2.36
N LYS A 39 -4.41 -11.29 1.53
CA LYS A 39 -4.55 -11.52 0.09
C LYS A 39 -3.69 -12.68 -0.38
N TYR A 40 -3.98 -13.17 -1.58
CA TYR A 40 -3.20 -14.22 -2.20
C TYR A 40 -1.86 -13.67 -2.70
N ASP A 41 -0.77 -14.36 -2.37
CA ASP A 41 0.53 -14.13 -2.98
C ASP A 41 0.80 -15.22 -4.02
N PRO A 42 0.94 -14.88 -5.32
CA PRO A 42 1.14 -15.87 -6.37
C PRO A 42 2.50 -16.57 -6.31
N ILE A 43 3.48 -16.00 -5.61
CA ILE A 43 4.81 -16.59 -5.46
C ILE A 43 4.77 -17.70 -4.42
N VAL A 44 4.18 -17.45 -3.24
CA VAL A 44 4.02 -18.48 -2.18
C VAL A 44 2.84 -19.41 -2.46
N ARG A 45 1.90 -18.98 -3.32
CA ARG A 45 0.63 -19.66 -3.61
C ARG A 45 -0.28 -19.83 -2.39
N LYS A 46 -0.27 -18.86 -1.48
CA LYS A 46 -1.05 -18.86 -0.24
C LYS A 46 -1.64 -17.49 0.06
N LYS A 47 -2.68 -17.44 0.89
CA LYS A 47 -3.16 -16.18 1.46
C LYS A 47 -2.22 -15.75 2.58
N VAL A 48 -1.64 -14.56 2.44
CA VAL A 48 -0.68 -13.98 3.38
C VAL A 48 -1.11 -12.56 3.73
N LEU A 49 -0.55 -12.04 4.82
CA LEU A 49 -0.77 -10.66 5.23
C LEU A 49 0.01 -9.72 4.30
N PHE A 50 -0.66 -8.71 3.80
CA PHE A 50 -0.06 -7.60 3.08
C PHE A 50 -0.20 -6.32 3.90
N LEU A 51 0.89 -5.58 4.05
CA LEU A 51 0.93 -4.32 4.78
C LEU A 51 1.33 -3.16 3.90
N GLU A 52 0.73 -2.00 4.13
CA GLU A 52 1.09 -0.77 3.44
C GLU A 52 2.48 -0.29 3.83
N THR A 53 3.33 -0.06 2.83
CA THR A 53 4.58 0.67 3.05
C THR A 53 4.39 2.16 2.81
N LYS A 54 4.88 2.97 3.75
CA LYS A 54 4.92 4.42 3.58
C LYS A 54 6.03 4.74 2.60
N LYS A 55 5.70 5.40 1.48
CA LYS A 55 6.71 5.89 0.53
C LYS A 55 7.61 6.89 1.26
N ARG A 56 8.81 6.49 1.69
CA ARG A 56 9.84 7.43 2.16
C ARG A 56 10.34 8.17 0.91
N SER A 57 9.84 9.39 0.71
CA SER A 57 10.54 10.37 -0.12
C SER A 57 11.77 10.77 0.67
N LYS A 58 12.96 10.43 0.16
CA LYS A 58 14.18 11.16 0.52
C LYS A 58 14.08 12.57 -0.06
#